data_AF-A0A6I7M435-F1
#
_entry.id   AF-A0A6I7M435-F1
#
_cell.length_a   1.000
_cell.length_b   1.000
_cell.length_c   1.000
_cell.angle_alpha   90.00
_cell.angle_beta   90.00
_cell.angle_gamma   90.00
#
_symmetry.space_group_name_H-M   'P 1'
#
loop_
_entity.id
_entity.type
_entity.pdbx_description
1 polymer ?
#
loop_
_entity_poly.entity_id
_entity_poly.type
_entity_poly.pdbx_seq_one_letter_code
_entity_poly.pdbx_strand_id
1 'polypeptide(L)'
;MKRRLILVTVVAVVLLAVLACSKKKTEDVISARQLLPEKNAPENIVRSSEIKTYVGNDLWQYIDGGAELYHLYNFQEVATADYKSDSIELVTDIYRFDNATDAFGLYSMLRPPTATIVLLGTEGFTSPGELIFVKGVFVVRIMGYEKNEAADKILTSLGQEIDRLITAPGKRPNAFLLFPVKNSLGASDKYYSQSFLGQRTLSRFYCQDYLLDGDTVTLFLSSDETGEKFLNWQEYATSLNKIQNPPDSLSYDSAKAFLIDDSFNGPTVVGLKRGKILGMMRYRETYRPFLSDWLKSFQ
;
A
#
# COMPACT_ATOMS: atom_id res chain seq x y z
N MET A 1 58.34 -4.15 -53.48
CA MET A 1 57.16 -3.99 -54.37
C MET A 1 55.87 -4.24 -53.59
N LYS A 2 55.04 -3.19 -53.46
CA LYS A 2 53.59 -3.10 -53.12
C LYS A 2 52.93 -4.23 -52.30
N ARG A 3 52.36 -3.88 -51.12
CA ARG A 3 50.90 -3.76 -50.84
C ARG A 3 50.63 -3.42 -49.35
N ARG A 4 50.07 -2.23 -49.07
CA ARG A 4 48.70 -1.93 -48.56
C ARG A 4 48.56 -2.18 -47.05
N LEU A 5 48.58 -1.15 -46.18
CA LEU A 5 47.51 -0.18 -45.90
C LEU A 5 46.18 -0.88 -45.53
N ILE A 6 45.92 -1.03 -44.23
CA ILE A 6 44.62 -1.06 -43.50
C ILE A 6 45.00 -1.35 -42.04
N LEU A 7 45.05 -0.32 -41.16
CA LEU A 7 44.74 -0.44 -39.73
C LEU A 7 44.75 0.94 -39.03
N VAL A 8 43.96 1.90 -39.51
CA VAL A 8 43.77 3.18 -38.80
C VAL A 8 42.28 3.52 -38.80
N THR A 9 41.47 2.75 -38.05
CA THR A 9 40.08 3.13 -37.66
C THR A 9 39.44 2.11 -36.71
N VAL A 10 40.07 1.76 -35.58
CA VAL A 10 39.37 0.99 -34.53
C VAL A 10 39.51 1.59 -33.12
N VAL A 11 40.43 2.53 -32.90
CA VAL A 11 40.75 3.00 -31.53
C VAL A 11 39.98 4.28 -31.10
N ALA A 12 39.26 4.96 -32.00
CA ALA A 12 38.61 6.23 -31.67
C ALA A 12 37.11 6.17 -31.35
N VAL A 13 36.45 5.00 -31.48
CA VAL A 13 34.99 4.87 -31.23
C VAL A 13 34.68 4.23 -29.87
N VAL A 14 35.63 3.56 -29.23
CA VAL A 14 35.40 2.89 -27.93
C VAL A 14 35.72 3.79 -26.73
N LEU A 15 36.39 4.94 -26.93
CA LEU A 15 36.69 5.88 -25.84
C LEU A 15 35.65 7.01 -25.66
N LEU A 16 34.61 7.08 -26.49
CA LEU A 16 33.55 8.09 -26.40
C LEU A 16 32.23 7.56 -25.79
N ALA A 17 32.16 6.27 -25.45
CA ALA A 17 30.95 5.65 -24.90
C ALA A 17 30.89 5.65 -23.36
N VAL A 18 31.91 6.15 -22.64
CA VAL A 18 31.99 6.09 -21.16
C VAL A 18 31.73 7.45 -20.48
N LEU A 19 31.39 8.49 -21.23
CA LEU A 19 31.08 9.83 -20.67
C LEU A 19 29.61 10.25 -20.82
N ALA A 20 28.73 9.32 -21.18
CA ALA A 20 27.29 9.50 -20.96
C ALA A 20 26.96 9.15 -19.50
N CYS A 21 27.47 9.96 -18.56
CA CYS A 21 26.83 10.11 -17.27
C CYS A 21 25.40 10.60 -17.55
N SER A 22 24.46 9.66 -17.63
CA SER A 22 23.04 9.96 -17.52
C SER A 22 22.83 10.63 -16.17
N LYS A 23 22.91 11.96 -16.15
CA LYS A 23 22.19 12.77 -15.16
C LYS A 23 20.73 12.39 -15.33
N LYS A 24 20.29 11.38 -14.59
CA LYS A 24 18.88 11.15 -14.32
C LYS A 24 18.35 12.52 -13.92
N LYS A 25 17.41 13.09 -14.69
CA LYS A 25 16.65 14.24 -14.22
C LYS A 25 16.13 13.83 -12.85
N THR A 26 16.65 14.47 -11.81
CA THR A 26 16.00 14.42 -10.51
C THR A 26 14.64 15.05 -10.76
N GLU A 27 13.60 14.23 -10.87
CA GLU A 27 12.24 14.75 -10.78
C GLU A 27 12.20 15.56 -9.48
N ASP A 28 11.64 16.77 -9.52
CA ASP A 28 11.42 17.56 -8.32
C ASP A 28 10.46 16.78 -7.43
N VAL A 29 11.02 15.97 -6.52
CA VAL A 29 10.25 15.20 -5.56
C VAL A 29 9.69 16.21 -4.57
N ILE A 30 8.39 16.48 -4.66
CA ILE A 30 7.68 17.33 -3.69
C ILE A 30 7.87 16.70 -2.30
N SER A 31 8.45 17.48 -1.39
CA SER A 31 8.61 17.07 0.00
C SER A 31 7.33 17.29 0.79
N ALA A 32 7.10 16.47 1.82
CA ALA A 32 5.93 16.57 2.69
C ALA A 32 5.79 17.96 3.34
N ARG A 33 6.92 18.62 3.66
CA ARG A 33 6.97 19.96 4.25
C ARG A 33 6.30 21.03 3.38
N GLN A 34 6.38 20.89 2.06
CA GLN A 34 5.81 21.88 1.12
C GLN A 34 4.28 21.82 1.05
N LEU A 35 3.68 20.75 1.59
CA LEU A 35 2.25 20.50 1.57
C LEU A 35 1.53 20.96 2.85
N LEU A 36 2.28 21.50 3.83
CA LEU A 36 1.72 22.10 5.03
C LEU A 36 1.47 23.61 4.79
N PRO A 37 0.21 24.05 4.60
CA PRO A 37 -0.08 25.46 4.36
C PRO A 37 0.26 26.31 5.59
N GLU A 38 0.64 27.57 5.39
CA GLU A 38 0.81 28.50 6.52
C GLU A 38 -0.53 28.94 7.09
N LYS A 39 -1.53 29.10 6.21
CA LYS A 39 -2.88 29.55 6.55
C LYS A 39 -3.91 28.85 5.66
N ASN A 40 -5.11 28.63 6.18
CA ASN A 40 -6.28 28.20 5.43
C ASN A 40 -7.47 29.12 5.74
N ALA A 41 -7.80 29.99 4.80
CA ALA A 41 -8.74 31.11 5.00
C ALA A 41 -10.19 30.72 5.37
N PRO A 42 -10.82 29.66 4.82
CA PRO A 42 -12.23 29.35 5.06
C PRO A 42 -12.61 29.17 6.53
N GLU A 43 -11.67 28.76 7.38
CA GLU A 43 -11.89 28.57 8.83
C GLU A 43 -10.83 29.30 9.69
N ASN A 44 -10.16 30.34 9.16
CA ASN A 44 -9.09 31.06 9.88
C ASN A 44 -7.99 30.17 10.49
N ILE A 45 -7.70 29.03 9.86
CA ILE A 45 -6.72 28.08 10.37
C ILE A 45 -5.33 28.66 10.11
N VAL A 46 -4.48 28.72 11.13
CA VAL A 46 -3.10 29.20 11.04
C VAL A 46 -2.16 28.15 11.63
N ARG A 47 -1.06 27.87 10.93
CA ARG A 47 0.01 27.03 11.48
C ARG A 47 0.65 27.74 12.67
N SER A 48 0.61 27.13 13.85
CA SER A 48 1.05 27.71 15.12
C SER A 48 2.41 27.22 15.60
N SER A 49 3.09 26.39 14.80
CA SER A 49 4.42 25.85 15.10
C SER A 49 5.33 25.89 13.87
N GLU A 50 6.63 25.72 14.10
CA GLU A 50 7.56 25.40 13.02
C GLU A 50 7.30 23.98 12.48
N ILE A 51 7.50 23.80 11.19
CA ILE A 51 7.43 22.46 10.60
C ILE A 51 8.65 21.65 11.04
N LYS A 52 8.38 20.50 11.67
CA LYS A 52 9.39 19.47 11.95
C LYS A 52 9.36 18.42 10.86
N THR A 53 10.51 17.82 10.56
CA THR A 53 10.65 16.79 9.54
C THR A 53 11.51 15.66 10.07
N TYR A 54 11.07 14.42 9.85
CA TYR A 54 11.78 13.21 10.22
C TYR A 54 11.93 12.34 8.97
N VAL A 55 13.14 11.87 8.69
CA VAL A 55 13.49 11.14 7.46
C VAL A 55 14.01 9.76 7.80
N GLY A 56 13.55 8.74 7.08
CA GLY A 56 13.97 7.35 7.29
C GLY A 56 13.86 6.94 8.76
N ASN A 57 14.97 6.52 9.36
CA ASN A 57 14.99 6.03 10.74
C ASN A 57 14.72 7.10 11.81
N ASP A 58 14.76 8.39 11.47
CA ASP A 58 14.44 9.44 12.45
C ASP A 58 12.95 9.42 12.84
N LEU A 59 12.11 8.68 12.11
CA LEU A 59 10.71 8.46 12.45
C LEU A 59 10.53 7.87 13.86
N TRP A 60 11.47 7.05 14.33
CA TRP A 60 11.46 6.50 15.69
C TRP A 60 11.53 7.57 16.78
N GLN A 61 12.12 8.72 16.49
CA GLN A 61 12.17 9.85 17.42
C GLN A 61 10.81 10.56 17.53
N TYR A 62 9.93 10.35 16.54
CA TYR A 62 8.61 10.97 16.48
C TYR A 62 7.50 10.04 16.97
N ILE A 63 7.47 8.80 16.47
CA ILE A 63 6.46 7.79 16.82
C ILE A 63 7.13 6.49 17.30
N ASP A 64 7.64 6.53 18.53
CA ASP A 64 8.29 5.37 19.16
C ASP A 64 7.30 4.19 19.32
N GLY A 65 7.72 3.00 18.88
CA GLY A 65 6.88 1.80 18.76
C GLY A 65 5.92 1.77 17.57
N GLY A 66 5.53 2.92 17.01
CA GLY A 66 4.63 3.02 15.85
C GLY A 66 5.34 2.98 14.50
N ALA A 67 6.61 3.38 14.43
CA ALA A 67 7.36 3.52 13.18
C ALA A 67 7.55 2.21 12.40
N GLU A 68 7.55 1.05 13.06
CA GLU A 68 7.71 -0.26 12.39
C GLU A 68 6.69 -0.45 11.27
N LEU A 69 5.42 -0.12 11.54
CA LEU A 69 4.34 -0.24 10.56
C LEU A 69 4.64 0.61 9.32
N TYR A 70 5.11 1.85 9.50
CA TYR A 70 5.39 2.77 8.41
C TYR A 70 6.58 2.29 7.56
N HIS A 71 7.60 1.71 8.20
CA HIS A 71 8.75 1.14 7.50
C HIS A 71 8.41 -0.09 6.65
N LEU A 72 7.41 -0.89 7.03
CA LEU A 72 6.91 -1.98 6.17
C LEU A 72 6.39 -1.46 4.83
N TYR A 73 5.98 -0.20 4.75
CA TYR A 73 5.51 0.48 3.54
C TYR A 73 6.58 1.38 2.90
N ASN A 74 7.87 1.16 3.12
CA ASN A 74 8.94 1.94 2.49
C ASN A 74 8.82 3.45 2.74
N PHE A 75 8.50 3.82 3.98
CA PHE A 75 8.48 5.20 4.47
C PHE A 75 9.74 5.98 4.07
N GLN A 76 9.54 7.24 3.66
CA GLN A 76 10.62 8.15 3.25
C GLN A 76 10.82 9.28 4.26
N GLU A 77 9.75 10.03 4.53
CA GLU A 77 9.78 11.19 5.44
C GLU A 77 8.38 11.51 5.95
N VAL A 78 8.30 12.21 7.09
CA VAL A 78 7.09 12.86 7.57
C VAL A 78 7.40 14.31 7.88
N ALA A 79 6.49 15.21 7.51
CA ALA A 79 6.46 16.57 8.01
C ALA A 79 5.26 16.76 8.93
N THR A 80 5.48 17.38 10.09
CA THR A 80 4.45 17.61 11.11
C THR A 80 4.43 19.07 11.56
N ALA A 81 3.23 19.59 11.82
CA ALA A 81 3.03 20.91 12.40
C ALA A 81 1.70 21.02 13.15
N ASP A 82 1.71 21.81 14.21
CA ASP A 82 0.52 22.27 14.94
C ASP A 82 -0.17 23.43 14.22
N TYR A 83 -1.50 23.45 14.30
CA TYR A 83 -2.39 24.48 13.77
C TYR A 83 -3.39 24.90 14.84
N LYS A 84 -3.90 26.14 14.71
CA LYS A 84 -5.00 26.65 15.54
C LYS A 84 -6.07 27.32 14.69
N SER A 85 -7.30 27.20 15.16
CA SER A 85 -8.47 27.93 14.69
C SER A 85 -9.34 28.25 15.90
N ASP A 86 -9.38 29.52 16.30
CA ASP A 86 -10.01 29.97 17.55
C ASP A 86 -9.50 29.18 18.76
N SER A 87 -10.36 28.41 19.42
CA SER A 87 -10.02 27.56 20.58
C SER A 87 -9.67 26.12 20.21
N ILE A 88 -9.63 25.79 18.92
CA ILE A 88 -9.43 24.43 18.42
C ILE A 88 -7.98 24.28 17.98
N GLU A 89 -7.33 23.25 18.50
CA GLU A 89 -5.93 22.93 18.18
C GLU A 89 -5.87 21.62 17.39
N LEU A 90 -4.98 21.58 16.39
CA LEU A 90 -4.79 20.44 15.51
C LEU A 90 -3.30 20.13 15.39
N VAL A 91 -2.96 18.86 15.18
CA VAL A 91 -1.67 18.45 14.63
C VAL A 91 -1.89 17.78 13.27
N THR A 92 -1.07 18.16 12.29
CA THR A 92 -1.13 17.60 10.93
C THR A 92 0.19 16.94 10.57
N ASP A 93 0.11 15.68 10.20
CA ASP A 93 1.22 14.90 9.66
C ASP A 93 0.99 14.61 8.17
N ILE A 94 2.05 14.78 7.39
CA ILE A 94 2.09 14.37 5.98
C ILE A 94 3.24 13.38 5.82
N TYR A 95 2.91 12.10 5.67
CA TYR A 95 3.86 11.02 5.45
C TYR A 95 4.05 10.80 3.96
N ARG A 96 5.30 10.69 3.49
CA ARG A 96 5.66 10.36 2.11
C ARG A 96 6.26 8.94 2.05
N PHE A 97 5.85 8.19 1.04
CA PHE A 97 6.31 6.83 0.77
C PHE A 97 7.06 6.74 -0.56
N ASP A 98 7.72 5.61 -0.80
CA ASP A 98 8.46 5.37 -2.04
C ASP A 98 7.54 5.41 -3.28
N ASN A 99 6.31 4.89 -3.16
CA ASN A 99 5.33 4.88 -4.24
C ASN A 99 3.89 4.96 -3.71
N ALA A 100 2.95 5.19 -4.63
CA ALA A 100 1.53 5.38 -4.28
C ALA A 100 0.84 4.11 -3.75
N THR A 101 1.33 2.93 -4.12
CA THR A 101 0.76 1.66 -3.63
C THR A 101 1.12 1.46 -2.17
N ASP A 102 2.35 1.81 -1.78
CA ASP A 102 2.78 1.79 -0.40
C ASP A 102 2.03 2.79 0.49
N ALA A 103 1.82 4.02 0.00
CA ALA A 103 0.99 5.01 0.69
C ALA A 103 -0.45 4.49 0.89
N PHE A 104 -1.04 3.89 -0.16
CA PHE A 104 -2.35 3.25 -0.05
C PHE A 104 -2.35 2.09 0.95
N GLY A 105 -1.28 1.28 0.98
CA GLY A 105 -1.09 0.19 1.91
C GLY A 105 -1.16 0.64 3.36
N LEU A 106 -0.35 1.63 3.74
CA LEU A 106 -0.41 2.18 5.09
C LEU A 106 -1.80 2.72 5.41
N TYR A 107 -2.38 3.53 4.52
CA TYR A 107 -3.73 4.06 4.70
C TYR A 107 -4.75 2.95 4.99
N SER A 108 -4.72 1.86 4.21
CA SER A 108 -5.61 0.71 4.41
C SER A 108 -5.41 -0.02 5.74
N MET A 109 -4.21 0.07 6.34
CA MET A 109 -3.93 -0.48 7.67
C MET A 109 -4.39 0.43 8.80
N LEU A 110 -4.32 1.75 8.61
CA LEU A 110 -4.80 2.72 9.60
C LEU A 110 -6.34 2.77 9.65
N ARG A 111 -7.00 2.39 8.56
CA ARG A 111 -8.46 2.43 8.44
C ARG A 111 -9.13 1.38 9.33
N PRO A 112 -9.91 1.78 10.36
CA PRO A 112 -10.67 0.82 11.14
C PRO A 112 -11.82 0.23 10.31
N PRO A 113 -12.29 -1.00 10.62
CA PRO A 113 -13.43 -1.61 9.92
C PRO A 113 -14.72 -0.78 9.98
N THR A 114 -14.87 0.06 11.00
CA THR A 114 -16.04 0.91 11.23
C THR A 114 -15.85 2.34 10.72
N ALA A 115 -14.80 2.62 9.95
CA ALA A 115 -14.49 3.97 9.50
C ALA A 115 -15.56 4.52 8.55
N THR A 116 -15.87 5.80 8.69
CA THR A 116 -16.70 6.51 7.71
C THR A 116 -15.81 6.98 6.56
N ILE A 117 -15.96 6.37 5.39
CA ILE A 117 -15.20 6.76 4.19
C ILE A 117 -15.65 8.14 3.70
N VAL A 118 -14.68 8.96 3.31
CA VAL A 118 -14.90 10.29 2.71
C VAL A 118 -14.19 10.39 1.35
N LEU A 119 -14.77 11.19 0.46
CA LEU A 119 -14.20 11.47 -0.85
C LEU A 119 -13.19 12.62 -0.73
N LEU A 120 -12.01 12.31 -0.19
CA LEU A 120 -10.87 13.23 -0.09
C LEU A 120 -9.61 12.52 -0.57
N GLY A 121 -8.84 13.17 -1.45
CA GLY A 121 -7.70 12.54 -2.09
C GLY A 121 -8.08 11.41 -3.06
N THR A 122 -7.36 10.29 -2.97
CA THR A 122 -7.76 9.01 -3.60
C THR A 122 -8.88 8.36 -2.80
N GLU A 123 -8.71 8.36 -1.48
CA GLU A 123 -9.67 7.88 -0.49
C GLU A 123 -9.28 8.45 0.88
N GLY A 124 -10.27 8.70 1.73
CA GLY A 124 -10.05 9.09 3.11
C GLY A 124 -11.09 8.48 4.03
N PHE A 125 -10.86 8.58 5.34
CA PHE A 125 -11.85 8.26 6.35
C PHE A 125 -11.77 9.23 7.52
N THR A 126 -12.87 9.32 8.26
CA THR A 126 -12.93 10.04 9.53
C THR A 126 -13.20 9.10 10.70
N SER A 127 -12.65 9.47 11.84
CA SER A 127 -12.89 8.94 13.18
C SER A 127 -13.07 10.14 14.13
N PRO A 128 -13.66 9.99 15.33
CA PRO A 128 -13.87 11.13 16.21
C PRO A 128 -12.58 11.90 16.54
N GLY A 129 -12.46 13.14 16.03
CA GLY A 129 -11.29 14.00 16.17
C GLY A 129 -10.14 13.70 15.21
N GLU A 130 -10.37 12.94 14.13
CA GLU A 130 -9.31 12.54 13.19
C GLU A 130 -9.82 12.41 11.75
N LEU A 131 -9.01 12.91 10.82
CA LEU A 131 -9.18 12.75 9.39
C LEU A 131 -7.89 12.18 8.80
N ILE A 132 -8.00 11.05 8.10
CA ILE A 132 -6.88 10.43 7.38
C ILE A 132 -7.26 10.26 5.91
N PHE A 133 -6.38 10.66 4.99
CA PHE A 133 -6.56 10.40 3.57
C PHE A 133 -5.25 10.09 2.86
N VAL A 134 -5.34 9.46 1.68
CA VAL A 134 -4.20 9.10 0.84
C VAL A 134 -4.32 9.72 -0.55
N LYS A 135 -3.23 10.30 -1.07
CA LYS A 135 -3.16 10.76 -2.47
C LYS A 135 -1.73 10.73 -2.99
N GLY A 136 -1.56 10.13 -4.16
CA GLY A 136 -0.24 9.88 -4.72
C GLY A 136 0.62 9.11 -3.72
N VAL A 137 1.81 9.61 -3.44
CA VAL A 137 2.77 9.01 -2.49
C VAL A 137 2.56 9.45 -1.03
N PHE A 138 1.48 10.17 -0.73
CA PHE A 138 1.27 10.80 0.58
C PHE A 138 0.10 10.18 1.34
N VAL A 139 0.30 9.96 2.65
CA VAL A 139 -0.76 9.77 3.63
C VAL A 139 -0.79 11.01 4.52
N VAL A 140 -1.95 11.64 4.61
CA VAL A 140 -2.18 12.83 5.43
C VAL A 140 -3.04 12.43 6.62
N ARG A 141 -2.62 12.85 7.81
CA ARG A 141 -3.33 12.60 9.07
C ARG A 141 -3.48 13.91 9.82
N ILE A 142 -4.71 14.30 10.10
CA ILE A 142 -5.05 15.52 10.85
C ILE A 142 -5.79 15.07 12.10
N MET A 143 -5.27 15.44 13.26
CA MET A 143 -5.88 15.13 14.56
C MET A 143 -6.24 16.42 15.28
N GLY A 144 -7.48 16.53 15.73
CA GLY A 144 -7.92 17.57 16.64
C GLY A 144 -7.85 17.11 18.09
N TYR A 145 -7.51 18.01 19.01
CA TYR A 145 -7.59 17.72 20.45
C TYR A 145 -9.05 17.69 20.92
N GLU A 146 -9.87 18.58 20.37
CA GLU A 146 -11.31 18.60 20.57
C GLU A 146 -12.03 17.57 19.67
N LYS A 147 -13.05 16.91 20.22
CA LYS A 147 -13.85 15.90 19.52
C LYS A 147 -15.30 16.35 19.42
N ASN A 148 -15.54 17.36 18.59
CA ASN A 148 -16.86 17.93 18.35
C ASN A 148 -17.01 18.35 16.88
N GLU A 149 -18.24 18.68 16.47
CA GLU A 149 -18.56 19.01 15.07
C GLU A 149 -17.77 20.22 14.53
N ALA A 150 -17.45 21.20 15.38
CA ALA A 150 -16.65 22.36 14.99
C ALA A 150 -15.21 21.94 14.65
N ALA A 151 -14.61 21.06 15.45
CA ALA A 151 -13.31 20.47 15.16
C ALA A 151 -13.34 19.67 13.85
N ASP A 152 -14.33 18.79 13.68
CA ASP A 152 -14.45 17.97 12.46
C ASP A 152 -14.56 18.81 11.18
N LYS A 153 -15.25 19.96 11.25
CA LYS A 153 -15.32 20.93 10.14
C LYS A 153 -13.95 21.53 9.81
N ILE A 154 -13.18 21.91 10.83
CA ILE A 154 -11.84 22.48 10.67
C ILE A 154 -10.87 21.44 10.10
N LEU A 155 -10.92 20.21 10.60
CA LEU A 155 -10.14 19.07 10.09
C LEU A 155 -10.41 18.87 8.59
N THR A 156 -11.69 18.84 8.21
CA THR A 156 -12.12 18.68 6.82
C THR A 156 -11.63 19.84 5.93
N SER A 157 -11.76 21.08 6.40
CA SER A 157 -11.32 22.26 5.67
C SER A 157 -9.81 22.26 5.41
N LEU A 158 -9.01 21.93 6.43
CA LEU A 158 -7.55 21.80 6.27
C LEU A 158 -7.18 20.64 5.34
N GLY A 159 -7.86 19.49 5.47
CA GLY A 159 -7.65 18.33 4.61
C GLY A 159 -7.91 18.65 3.13
N GLN A 160 -8.96 19.41 2.82
CA GLN A 160 -9.26 19.86 1.46
C GLN A 160 -8.20 20.81 0.89
N GLU A 161 -7.61 21.68 1.72
CA GLU A 161 -6.51 22.53 1.27
C GLU A 161 -5.26 21.70 0.94
N ILE A 162 -4.89 20.77 1.81
CA ILE A 162 -3.75 19.89 1.57
C ILE A 162 -3.99 18.99 0.34
N ASP A 163 -5.20 18.47 0.15
CA ASP A 163 -5.57 17.70 -1.03
C ASP A 163 -5.38 18.52 -2.32
N ARG A 164 -5.75 19.81 -2.33
CA ARG A 164 -5.50 20.71 -3.48
C ARG A 164 -4.02 20.90 -3.77
N LEU A 165 -3.17 20.96 -2.74
CA LEU A 165 -1.72 21.12 -2.88
C LEU A 165 -1.05 19.86 -3.45
N ILE A 166 -1.61 18.68 -3.20
CA ILE A 166 -1.11 17.43 -3.78
C ILE A 166 -1.58 17.33 -5.23
N THR A 167 -0.69 17.65 -6.17
CA THR A 167 -1.00 17.66 -7.62
C THR A 167 -1.00 16.26 -8.25
N ALA A 168 -0.48 15.25 -7.55
CA ALA A 168 -0.49 13.86 -8.01
C ALA A 168 -1.94 13.36 -8.19
N PRO A 169 -2.24 12.59 -9.25
CA PRO A 169 -3.58 12.06 -9.46
C PRO A 169 -3.94 11.06 -8.35
N GLY A 170 -5.17 11.15 -7.85
CA GLY A 170 -5.71 10.13 -6.95
C GLY A 170 -6.05 8.85 -7.72
N LYS A 171 -5.34 7.75 -7.46
CA LYS A 171 -5.59 6.45 -8.11
C LYS A 171 -5.40 5.31 -7.13
N ARG A 172 -6.42 4.46 -7.01
CA ARG A 172 -6.31 3.19 -6.28
C ARG A 172 -5.41 2.20 -7.03
N PRO A 173 -4.70 1.29 -6.35
CA PRO A 173 -3.91 0.27 -7.03
C PRO A 173 -4.77 -0.61 -7.94
N ASN A 174 -4.38 -0.74 -9.21
CA ASN A 174 -5.14 -1.49 -10.22
C ASN A 174 -5.34 -2.97 -9.87
N ALA A 175 -4.50 -3.55 -9.01
CA ALA A 175 -4.64 -4.93 -8.55
C ALA A 175 -6.00 -5.18 -7.87
N PHE A 176 -6.60 -4.18 -7.22
CA PHE A 176 -7.93 -4.30 -6.63
C PHE A 176 -9.05 -4.49 -7.67
N LEU A 177 -8.83 -4.12 -8.94
CA LEU A 177 -9.79 -4.36 -10.02
C LEU A 177 -9.91 -5.85 -10.38
N LEU A 178 -8.95 -6.68 -9.95
CA LEU A 178 -8.96 -8.12 -10.21
C LEU A 178 -9.81 -8.89 -9.19
N PHE A 179 -10.25 -8.24 -8.12
CA PHE A 179 -11.09 -8.85 -7.10
C PHE A 179 -12.57 -8.81 -7.49
N PRO A 180 -13.36 -9.84 -7.14
CA PRO A 180 -14.79 -9.85 -7.42
C PRO A 180 -15.50 -8.77 -6.61
N VAL A 181 -16.49 -8.11 -7.22
CA VAL A 181 -17.33 -7.10 -6.53
C VAL A 181 -18.45 -7.78 -5.72
N LYS A 182 -18.96 -8.92 -6.19
CA LYS A 182 -20.03 -9.63 -5.51
C LYS A 182 -19.57 -10.10 -4.13
N ASN A 183 -20.40 -9.87 -3.12
CA ASN A 183 -20.19 -10.25 -1.71
C ASN A 183 -19.02 -9.53 -1.01
N SER A 184 -18.38 -8.53 -1.63
CA SER A 184 -17.27 -7.82 -1.00
C SER A 184 -17.75 -6.99 0.19
N LEU A 185 -16.99 -7.02 1.28
CA LEU A 185 -17.18 -6.10 2.40
C LEU A 185 -16.57 -4.74 2.05
N GLY A 186 -17.33 -3.66 2.25
CA GLY A 186 -16.87 -2.29 2.00
C GLY A 186 -15.65 -1.95 2.86
N ALA A 187 -14.72 -1.17 2.29
CA ALA A 187 -13.51 -0.69 2.98
C ALA A 187 -12.62 -1.79 3.60
N SER A 188 -12.72 -3.03 3.12
CA SER A 188 -11.93 -4.18 3.58
C SER A 188 -10.66 -4.43 2.76
N ASP A 189 -10.48 -3.71 1.66
CA ASP A 189 -9.28 -3.80 0.84
C ASP A 189 -8.02 -3.47 1.64
N LYS A 190 -7.00 -4.31 1.53
CA LYS A 190 -5.70 -4.11 2.17
C LYS A 190 -4.58 -4.39 1.20
N TYR A 191 -3.49 -3.64 1.32
CA TYR A 191 -2.24 -3.94 0.66
C TYR A 191 -1.14 -4.13 1.71
N TYR A 192 -0.43 -5.25 1.63
CA TYR A 192 0.75 -5.58 2.43
C TYR A 192 1.97 -5.43 1.55
N SER A 193 2.72 -4.34 1.71
CA SER A 193 3.97 -4.15 0.96
C SER A 193 5.00 -5.21 1.35
N GLN A 194 5.08 -5.51 2.64
CA GLN A 194 5.96 -6.53 3.23
C GLN A 194 5.19 -7.36 4.27
N SER A 195 5.72 -8.54 4.59
CA SER A 195 5.29 -9.35 5.74
C SER A 195 3.82 -9.75 5.75
N PHE A 196 3.25 -10.13 4.61
CA PHE A 196 1.92 -10.73 4.58
C PHE A 196 1.87 -11.98 5.46
N LEU A 197 0.86 -12.07 6.33
CA LEU A 197 0.73 -13.11 7.36
C LEU A 197 1.97 -13.24 8.28
N GLY A 198 2.72 -12.15 8.48
CA GLY A 198 3.93 -12.15 9.30
C GLY A 198 5.16 -12.78 8.64
N GLN A 199 5.07 -13.18 7.37
CA GLN A 199 6.17 -13.84 6.66
C GLN A 199 6.88 -12.85 5.74
N ARG A 200 8.15 -12.54 6.04
CA ARG A 200 8.93 -11.53 5.30
C ARG A 200 9.09 -11.82 3.80
N THR A 201 9.08 -13.09 3.40
CA THR A 201 9.15 -13.52 2.00
C THR A 201 7.86 -13.22 1.23
N LEU A 202 6.74 -13.04 1.93
CA LEU A 202 5.43 -12.74 1.35
C LEU A 202 5.25 -11.21 1.25
N SER A 203 5.78 -10.63 0.18
CA SER A 203 5.69 -9.20 -0.11
C SER A 203 4.69 -8.89 -1.22
N ARG A 204 4.14 -7.67 -1.19
CA ARG A 204 3.25 -7.08 -2.20
C ARG A 204 1.94 -7.86 -2.39
N PHE A 205 1.26 -8.18 -1.30
CA PHE A 205 -0.04 -8.87 -1.32
C PHE A 205 -1.19 -7.88 -1.23
N TYR A 206 -2.19 -8.07 -2.08
CA TYR A 206 -3.47 -7.39 -2.03
C TYR A 206 -4.49 -8.34 -1.43
N CYS A 207 -5.38 -7.83 -0.59
CA CYS A 207 -6.42 -8.60 0.07
C CYS A 207 -7.75 -7.87 0.03
N GLN A 208 -8.86 -8.61 0.06
CA GLN A 208 -10.20 -8.06 0.25
C GLN A 208 -11.08 -9.08 0.96
N ASP A 209 -11.93 -8.61 1.86
CA ASP A 209 -12.82 -9.48 2.64
C ASP A 209 -14.20 -9.62 1.99
N TYR A 210 -14.81 -10.78 2.21
CA TYR A 210 -16.09 -11.18 1.64
C TYR A 210 -16.97 -11.82 2.70
N LEU A 211 -18.28 -11.55 2.63
CA LEU A 211 -19.27 -12.22 3.47
C LEU A 211 -19.90 -13.38 2.69
N LEU A 212 -19.59 -14.61 3.09
CA LEU A 212 -20.12 -15.84 2.50
C LEU A 212 -20.81 -16.67 3.58
N ASP A 213 -22.10 -16.96 3.40
CA ASP A 213 -22.91 -17.76 4.35
C ASP A 213 -22.82 -17.30 5.82
N GLY A 214 -22.63 -16.00 6.05
CA GLY A 214 -22.49 -15.41 7.39
C GLY A 214 -21.06 -15.39 7.94
N ASP A 215 -20.10 -16.01 7.26
CA ASP A 215 -18.67 -15.99 7.62
C ASP A 215 -17.89 -14.96 6.79
N THR A 216 -16.85 -14.37 7.39
CA THR A 216 -15.90 -13.49 6.68
C THR A 216 -14.70 -14.27 6.19
N VAL A 217 -14.52 -14.32 4.87
CA VAL A 217 -13.34 -14.89 4.21
C VAL A 217 -12.52 -13.79 3.55
N THR A 218 -11.23 -14.05 3.34
CA THR A 218 -10.32 -13.08 2.70
C THR A 218 -9.77 -13.70 1.42
N LEU A 219 -10.00 -13.04 0.29
CA LEU A 219 -9.25 -13.34 -0.93
C LEU A 219 -7.94 -12.58 -0.90
N PHE A 220 -6.87 -13.16 -1.46
CA PHE A 220 -5.59 -12.49 -1.60
C PHE A 220 -4.96 -12.76 -2.96
N LEU A 221 -4.13 -11.83 -3.44
CA LEU A 221 -3.30 -12.02 -4.62
C LEU A 221 -1.98 -11.27 -4.54
N SER A 222 -0.95 -11.79 -5.20
CA SER A 222 0.31 -11.09 -5.50
C SER A 222 0.87 -11.57 -6.84
N SER A 223 1.70 -10.74 -7.48
CA SER A 223 2.47 -11.19 -8.65
C SER A 223 3.58 -12.15 -8.21
N ASP A 224 3.76 -13.21 -8.98
CA ASP A 224 4.74 -14.27 -8.77
C ASP A 224 5.04 -14.99 -10.10
N GLU A 225 5.69 -14.29 -11.03
CA GLU A 225 5.97 -14.81 -12.38
C GLU A 225 6.93 -16.01 -12.38
N THR A 226 7.89 -16.01 -11.45
CA THR A 226 8.87 -17.09 -11.29
C THR A 226 8.30 -18.27 -10.50
N GLY A 227 7.24 -18.05 -9.70
CA GLY A 227 6.71 -19.01 -8.74
C GLY A 227 7.52 -19.11 -7.45
N GLU A 228 8.51 -18.24 -7.25
CA GLU A 228 9.39 -18.25 -6.09
C GLU A 228 8.63 -17.99 -4.78
N LYS A 229 7.68 -17.04 -4.77
CA LYS A 229 6.90 -16.77 -3.56
C LYS A 229 6.04 -17.98 -3.19
N PHE A 230 5.43 -18.61 -4.18
CA PHE A 230 4.65 -19.83 -3.99
C PHE A 230 5.50 -20.97 -3.41
N LEU A 231 6.70 -21.21 -3.97
CA LEU A 231 7.59 -22.25 -3.48
C LEU A 231 8.06 -21.96 -2.05
N ASN A 232 8.45 -20.72 -1.74
CA ASN A 232 8.84 -20.32 -0.39
C ASN A 232 7.70 -20.53 0.63
N TRP A 233 6.46 -20.20 0.26
CA TRP A 233 5.31 -20.43 1.14
C TRP A 233 5.00 -21.92 1.28
N GLN A 234 5.10 -22.69 0.19
CA GLN A 234 4.90 -24.13 0.22
C GLN A 234 5.93 -24.81 1.14
N GLU A 235 7.21 -24.45 1.03
CA GLU A 235 8.28 -24.97 1.89
C GLU A 235 8.03 -24.65 3.36
N TYR A 236 7.60 -23.43 3.67
CA TYR A 236 7.19 -23.05 5.02
C TYR A 236 6.02 -23.91 5.53
N ALA A 237 4.97 -24.08 4.73
CA ALA A 237 3.81 -24.91 5.06
C ALA A 237 4.20 -26.37 5.33
N THR A 238 5.09 -26.91 4.50
CA THR A 238 5.66 -28.25 4.66
C THR A 238 6.48 -28.37 5.94
N SER A 239 7.33 -27.39 6.27
CA SER A 239 8.14 -27.42 7.50
C SER A 239 7.30 -27.45 8.78
N LEU A 240 6.07 -26.94 8.71
CA LEU A 240 5.12 -26.97 9.82
C LEU A 240 4.31 -28.28 9.89
N ASN A 241 4.46 -29.20 8.93
CA ASN A 241 3.60 -30.37 8.74
C ASN A 241 2.10 -30.01 8.66
N LYS A 242 1.78 -28.85 8.09
CA LYS A 242 0.42 -28.30 7.99
C LYS A 242 -0.14 -28.28 6.56
N ILE A 243 0.61 -28.84 5.62
CA ILE A 243 0.25 -28.86 4.20
C ILE A 243 -0.68 -30.03 3.88
N GLN A 244 -1.70 -29.75 3.08
CA GLN A 244 -2.67 -30.73 2.58
C GLN A 244 -2.91 -30.51 1.09
N ASN A 245 -3.47 -31.52 0.42
CA ASN A 245 -3.87 -31.39 -0.98
C ASN A 245 -4.98 -30.35 -1.11
N PRO A 246 -4.93 -29.48 -2.14
CA PRO A 246 -6.02 -28.57 -2.43
C PRO A 246 -7.24 -29.36 -2.96
N PRO A 247 -8.45 -28.77 -2.96
CA PRO A 247 -9.62 -29.36 -3.59
C PRO A 247 -9.39 -29.59 -5.10
N ASP A 248 -9.65 -30.81 -5.58
CA ASP A 248 -9.34 -31.27 -6.96
C ASP A 248 -9.92 -30.41 -8.09
N SER A 249 -11.01 -29.67 -7.84
CA SER A 249 -11.73 -28.89 -8.86
C SER A 249 -11.27 -27.44 -8.99
N LEU A 250 -10.27 -26.99 -8.22
CA LEU A 250 -9.75 -25.63 -8.32
C LEU A 250 -8.77 -25.51 -9.50
N SER A 251 -9.05 -24.57 -10.40
CA SER A 251 -8.37 -24.42 -11.69
C SER A 251 -7.01 -23.72 -11.64
N TYR A 252 -6.17 -24.04 -10.65
CA TYR A 252 -4.79 -23.55 -10.59
C TYR A 252 -3.89 -24.15 -11.68
N ASP A 253 -2.74 -23.56 -11.93
CA ASP A 253 -1.82 -24.00 -12.97
C ASP A 253 -1.10 -25.29 -12.54
N SER A 254 -1.24 -26.36 -13.32
CA SER A 254 -0.48 -27.63 -13.22
C SER A 254 -0.28 -28.17 -11.79
N ALA A 255 -1.37 -28.25 -11.01
CA ALA A 255 -1.37 -28.73 -9.61
C ALA A 255 -0.49 -27.91 -8.63
N LYS A 256 -0.09 -26.69 -8.99
CA LYS A 256 0.64 -25.76 -8.10
C LYS A 256 -0.32 -25.07 -7.14
N ALA A 257 -0.90 -25.86 -6.25
CA ALA A 257 -1.73 -25.38 -5.17
C ALA A 257 -1.56 -26.27 -3.94
N PHE A 258 -1.81 -25.70 -2.77
CA PHE A 258 -1.82 -26.41 -1.51
C PHE A 258 -2.85 -25.78 -0.57
N LEU A 259 -3.30 -26.57 0.40
CA LEU A 259 -4.06 -26.09 1.55
C LEU A 259 -3.12 -26.07 2.77
N ILE A 260 -3.10 -24.97 3.51
CA ILE A 260 -2.39 -24.87 4.80
C ILE A 260 -3.39 -24.57 5.92
N ASP A 261 -3.33 -25.33 7.01
CA ASP A 261 -4.14 -25.05 8.21
C ASP A 261 -3.36 -24.19 9.21
N ASP A 262 -3.49 -22.87 9.05
CA ASP A 262 -2.87 -21.91 9.95
C ASP A 262 -3.76 -21.62 11.16
N SER A 263 -3.19 -21.68 12.37
CA SER A 263 -3.96 -21.53 13.61
C SER A 263 -4.51 -20.11 13.82
N PHE A 264 -3.97 -19.10 13.15
CA PHE A 264 -4.43 -17.71 13.26
C PHE A 264 -5.35 -17.31 12.11
N ASN A 265 -5.12 -17.86 10.93
CA ASN A 265 -5.79 -17.46 9.69
C ASN A 265 -6.80 -18.50 9.18
N GLY A 266 -6.87 -19.66 9.83
CA GLY A 266 -7.68 -20.80 9.42
C GLY A 266 -7.16 -21.50 8.16
N PRO A 267 -7.92 -22.50 7.65
CA PRO A 267 -7.59 -23.19 6.43
C PRO A 267 -7.43 -22.21 5.26
N THR A 268 -6.27 -22.21 4.63
CA THR A 268 -5.93 -21.26 3.56
C THR A 268 -5.55 -22.04 2.31
N VAL A 269 -6.32 -21.85 1.24
CA VAL A 269 -5.97 -22.38 -0.08
C VAL A 269 -5.05 -21.37 -0.76
N VAL A 270 -3.91 -21.85 -1.27
CA VAL A 270 -2.91 -21.04 -1.99
C VAL A 270 -2.63 -21.73 -3.31
N GLY A 271 -2.54 -20.98 -4.41
CA GLY A 271 -2.08 -21.56 -5.67
C GLY A 271 -1.58 -20.53 -6.69
N LEU A 272 -0.91 -21.05 -7.71
CA LEU A 272 -0.42 -20.25 -8.84
C LEU A 272 -1.43 -20.24 -9.98
N LYS A 273 -1.67 -19.04 -10.51
CA LYS A 273 -2.49 -18.80 -11.70
C LYS A 273 -1.90 -17.65 -12.50
N ARG A 274 -1.36 -17.94 -13.69
CA ARG A 274 -0.83 -16.95 -14.65
C ARG A 274 0.13 -15.93 -14.05
N GLY A 275 1.21 -16.45 -13.46
CA GLY A 275 2.26 -15.65 -12.84
C GLY A 275 1.78 -14.86 -11.62
N LYS A 276 0.70 -15.31 -10.97
CA LYS A 276 0.20 -14.75 -9.71
C LYS A 276 0.03 -15.87 -8.70
N ILE A 277 0.38 -15.57 -7.46
CA ILE A 277 -0.02 -16.35 -6.31
C ILE A 277 -1.31 -15.77 -5.76
N LEU A 278 -2.34 -16.59 -5.60
CA LEU A 278 -3.65 -16.13 -5.13
C LEU A 278 -4.43 -17.25 -4.44
N GLY A 279 -5.41 -16.87 -3.64
CA GLY A 279 -6.14 -17.83 -2.85
C GLY A 279 -7.13 -17.23 -1.87
N MET A 280 -7.55 -18.06 -0.90
CA MET A 280 -8.58 -17.73 0.07
C MET A 280 -8.15 -18.19 1.46
N MET A 281 -8.21 -17.27 2.43
CA MET A 281 -8.10 -17.58 3.86
C MET A 281 -9.47 -17.95 4.43
N ARG A 282 -9.48 -18.78 5.48
CA ARG A 282 -10.70 -19.33 6.10
C ARG A 282 -11.60 -20.09 5.11
N TYR A 283 -10.96 -20.82 4.20
CA TYR A 283 -11.62 -21.64 3.19
C TYR A 283 -12.46 -22.76 3.83
N ARG A 284 -13.63 -23.02 3.23
CA ARG A 284 -14.47 -24.19 3.47
C ARG A 284 -14.96 -24.72 2.13
N GLU A 285 -15.27 -26.01 2.07
CA GLU A 285 -15.72 -26.64 0.81
C GLU A 285 -17.00 -26.01 0.22
N THR A 286 -17.87 -25.45 1.05
CA THR A 286 -19.06 -24.71 0.61
C THR A 286 -18.71 -23.45 -0.19
N TYR A 287 -17.54 -22.85 0.02
CA TYR A 287 -17.08 -21.64 -0.68
C TYR A 287 -16.32 -21.94 -2.00
N ARG A 288 -16.12 -23.22 -2.33
CA ARG A 288 -15.42 -23.64 -3.54
C ARG A 288 -15.98 -23.03 -4.83
N PRO A 289 -17.31 -22.92 -5.05
CA PRO A 289 -17.84 -22.30 -6.26
C PRO A 289 -17.43 -20.83 -6.40
N PHE A 290 -17.48 -20.06 -5.31
CA PHE A 290 -17.08 -18.66 -5.30
C PHE A 290 -15.59 -18.49 -5.65
N LEU A 291 -14.71 -19.27 -5.02
CA LEU A 291 -13.29 -19.27 -5.35
C LEU A 291 -13.05 -19.69 -6.81
N SER A 292 -13.72 -20.75 -7.26
CA SER A 292 -13.57 -21.28 -8.62
C SER A 292 -13.96 -20.26 -9.69
N ASP A 293 -15.03 -19.51 -9.46
CA ASP A 293 -15.48 -18.47 -10.41
C ASP A 293 -14.51 -17.30 -10.48
N TRP A 294 -13.92 -16.92 -9.34
CA TRP A 294 -12.85 -15.93 -9.33
C TRP A 294 -11.60 -16.42 -10.08
N LEU A 295 -11.17 -17.67 -9.87
CA LEU A 295 -10.02 -18.24 -10.59
C LEU A 295 -10.19 -18.22 -12.12
N LYS A 296 -11.43 -18.41 -12.60
CA LYS A 296 -11.75 -18.36 -14.04
C LYS A 296 -11.65 -16.95 -14.62
N SER A 297 -11.70 -15.89 -13.84
CA SER A 297 -11.56 -14.52 -14.37
C SER A 297 -10.13 -14.19 -14.82
N PHE A 298 -9.15 -15.01 -14.41
CA PHE A 298 -7.77 -14.93 -14.85
C PHE A 298 -7.50 -15.74 -16.12
N GLN A 299 -8.53 -16.07 -16.92
CA GLN A 299 -8.44 -16.66 -18.26
C GLN A 299 -7.97 -15.68 -19.34
#